data_AF-A0AAU4NCU0-F1
#
_entry.id   AF-A0AAU4NCU0-F1
#
_cell.length_a   1.000
_cell.length_b   1.000
_cell.length_c   1.000
_cell.angle_alpha   90.00
_cell.angle_beta   90.00
_cell.angle_gamma   90.00
#
_symmetry.space_group_name_H-M   'P 1'
#
loop_
_entity.id
_entity.type
_entity.pdbx_description
1 polymer ?
#
loop_
_entity_poly.entity_id
_entity_poly.type
_entity_poly.pdbx_seq_one_letter_code
_entity_poly.pdbx_strand_id
1 'polypeptide(L)'
;MPTKDATVFAAGGFADRFEDGRRLTLVDLAISAVHRAGPQAQTWIERIGAVDQETIESILLSVPEMSELRRSFISTLLGTNRRRLTA
;
A
#
# COMPACT_ATOMS: atom_id res chain seq x y z
N MET A 1 -21.69 1.87 -2.67
CA MET A 1 -21.09 1.86 -1.32
C MET A 1 -19.59 1.59 -1.47
N PRO A 2 -18.70 2.24 -0.71
CA PRO A 2 -17.31 1.82 -0.68
C PRO A 2 -17.25 0.37 -0.19
N THR A 3 -16.58 -0.49 -0.95
CA THR A 3 -16.50 -1.93 -0.68
C THR A 3 -15.80 -2.17 0.65
N LYS A 4 -16.38 -3.00 1.53
CA LYS A 4 -15.76 -3.42 2.80
C LYS A 4 -14.58 -4.39 2.61
N ASP A 5 -14.36 -4.85 1.38
CA ASP A 5 -13.24 -5.70 1.00
C ASP A 5 -12.02 -4.82 0.71
N ALA A 6 -11.01 -4.94 1.58
CA ALA A 6 -9.76 -4.20 1.48
C ALA A 6 -8.95 -4.54 0.23
N THR A 7 -9.04 -5.77 -0.30
CA THR A 7 -8.32 -6.18 -1.51
C THR A 7 -8.91 -5.52 -2.74
N VAL A 8 -10.25 -5.49 -2.83
CA VAL A 8 -10.98 -4.78 -3.88
C VAL A 8 -10.72 -3.28 -3.77
N PHE A 9 -10.72 -2.73 -2.55
CA PHE A 9 -10.38 -1.33 -2.32
C PHE A 9 -8.95 -1.00 -2.79
N ALA A 10 -7.97 -1.85 -2.46
CA ALA A 10 -6.58 -1.68 -2.88
C ALA A 10 -6.43 -1.65 -4.41
N ALA A 11 -7.20 -2.46 -5.13
CA ALA A 11 -7.21 -2.47 -6.61
C ALA A 11 -7.83 -1.20 -7.21
N GLY A 12 -8.65 -0.48 -6.45
CA GLY A 12 -9.28 0.76 -6.86
C GLY A 12 -8.40 2.01 -6.74
N GLY A 13 -7.18 1.90 -6.21
CA GLY A 13 -6.24 3.01 -6.07
C GLY A 13 -5.57 3.35 -7.39
N PHE A 14 -5.97 4.46 -8.02
CA PHE A 14 -5.38 4.95 -9.27
C PHE A 14 -4.79 6.35 -9.11
N ALA A 15 -3.72 6.62 -9.84
CA ALA A 15 -3.23 7.96 -10.09
C ALA A 15 -3.83 8.48 -11.40
N ASP A 16 -4.60 9.57 -11.31
CA ASP A 16 -5.32 10.17 -12.45
C ASP A 16 -4.62 11.44 -12.99
N ARG A 17 -3.74 12.06 -12.19
CA ARG A 17 -3.05 13.33 -12.52
C ARG A 17 -1.56 13.18 -12.88
N PHE A 18 -1.03 11.97 -12.86
CA PHE A 18 0.39 11.70 -13.11
C PHE A 18 0.52 10.91 -14.43
N GLU A 19 1.54 11.20 -15.25
CA GLU A 19 1.78 10.58 -16.57
C GLU A 19 0.66 10.85 -17.62
N ASP A 20 0.52 12.11 -18.06
CA ASP A 20 -0.34 12.51 -19.20
C ASP A 20 -1.82 12.06 -19.11
N GLY A 21 -2.35 11.88 -17.89
CA GLY A 21 -3.75 11.46 -17.68
C GLY A 21 -4.00 9.97 -17.93
N ARG A 22 -2.95 9.14 -17.98
CA ARG A 22 -3.12 7.69 -18.03
C ARG A 22 -3.50 7.14 -16.66
N ARG A 23 -4.56 6.36 -16.63
CA ARG A 23 -5.02 5.67 -15.43
C ARG A 23 -4.04 4.55 -15.06
N LEU A 24 -3.13 4.82 -14.12
CA LEU A 24 -2.16 3.87 -13.58
C LEU A 24 -2.55 3.48 -12.16
N THR A 25 -2.30 2.24 -11.75
CA THR A 25 -2.47 1.88 -10.34
C THR A 25 -1.41 2.60 -9.50
N LEU A 26 -1.71 2.86 -8.23
CA LEU A 26 -0.73 3.48 -7.32
C LEU A 26 0.52 2.61 -7.12
N VAL A 27 0.40 1.29 -7.28
CA VAL A 27 1.54 0.36 -7.24
C VAL A 27 2.44 0.55 -8.46
N ASP A 28 1.86 0.58 -9.67
CA ASP A 28 2.63 0.79 -10.90
C ASP A 28 3.32 2.16 -10.89
N LEU A 29 2.62 3.19 -10.39
CA LEU A 29 3.20 4.51 -10.22
C LEU A 29 4.40 4.48 -9.25
N ALA A 30 4.27 3.79 -8.12
CA ALA A 30 5.35 3.68 -7.14
C ALA A 30 6.58 2.97 -7.71
N ILE A 31 6.38 1.85 -8.42
CA ILE A 31 7.45 1.11 -9.09
C ILE A 31 8.14 1.99 -10.14
N SER A 32 7.36 2.69 -10.97
CA SER A 32 7.89 3.62 -11.98
C SER A 32 8.69 4.75 -11.35
N ALA A 33 8.19 5.34 -10.26
CA ALA A 33 8.89 6.40 -9.54
C ALA A 33 10.23 5.92 -8.95
N VAL A 34 10.28 4.72 -8.38
CA VAL A 34 11.52 4.11 -7.88
C VAL A 34 12.52 3.90 -9.01
N HIS A 35 12.09 3.34 -10.14
CA HIS A 35 12.96 3.17 -11.31
C HIS A 35 13.52 4.51 -11.82
N ARG A 36 12.69 5.56 -11.88
CA ARG A 36 13.10 6.90 -12.33
C ARG A 36 14.03 7.61 -11.37
N ALA A 37 13.86 7.41 -10.06
CA ALA A 37 14.70 8.00 -9.03
C ALA A 37 16.08 7.33 -8.92
N GLY A 38 16.26 6.15 -9.54
CA GLY A 38 17.53 5.44 -9.62
C GLY A 38 17.78 4.49 -8.45
N PRO A 39 18.96 3.82 -8.42
CA PRO A 39 19.20 2.65 -7.56
C PRO A 39 18.99 2.88 -6.05
N GLN A 40 19.25 4.10 -5.56
CA GLN A 40 19.08 4.41 -4.14
C GLN A 40 17.62 4.32 -3.69
N ALA A 41 16.68 4.59 -4.59
CA ALA A 41 15.25 4.54 -4.29
C ALA A 41 14.74 3.11 -4.07
N GLN A 42 15.45 2.08 -4.53
CA GLN A 42 15.11 0.67 -4.29
C GLN A 42 15.02 0.34 -2.81
N THR A 43 15.84 1.01 -1.99
CA THR A 43 15.82 0.93 -0.53
C THR A 43 14.42 1.16 0.06
N TRP A 44 13.57 1.95 -0.60
CA TRP A 44 12.19 2.15 -0.15
C TRP A 44 11.34 0.89 -0.28
N ILE A 45 11.43 0.19 -1.42
CA ILE A 45 10.72 -1.08 -1.63
C ILE A 45 11.22 -2.13 -0.64
N GLU A 46 12.53 -2.22 -0.45
CA GLU A 46 13.15 -3.14 0.51
C GLU A 46 12.68 -2.87 1.94
N ARG A 47 12.70 -1.60 2.38
CA ARG A 47 12.22 -1.21 3.72
C ARG A 47 10.73 -1.50 3.90
N ILE A 48 9.90 -1.18 2.91
CA ILE A 48 8.47 -1.49 2.93
C ILE A 48 8.26 -3.01 3.01
N GLY A 49 9.02 -3.79 2.24
CA GLY A 49 8.98 -5.25 2.26
C GLY A 49 9.41 -5.86 3.57
N ALA A 50 10.35 -5.24 4.27
CA ALA A 50 10.82 -5.66 5.59
C ALA A 50 9.82 -5.40 6.72
N VAL A 51 8.78 -4.58 6.50
CA VAL A 51 7.69 -4.40 7.48
C VAL A 51 6.80 -5.62 7.47
N ASP A 52 7.00 -6.52 8.42
CA ASP A 52 6.21 -7.74 8.57
C ASP A 52 4.78 -7.47 9.06
N GLN A 53 3.96 -8.52 9.05
CA GLN A 53 2.56 -8.41 9.45
C GLN A 53 2.40 -8.10 10.93
N GLU A 54 3.30 -8.61 11.78
CA GLU A 54 3.28 -8.41 13.22
C GLU A 54 3.50 -6.94 13.58
N THR A 55 4.46 -6.29 12.92
CA THR A 55 4.75 -4.85 13.06
C THR A 55 3.53 -4.02 12.66
N ILE A 56 2.86 -4.36 11.56
CA ILE A 56 1.64 -3.68 11.11
C ILE A 56 0.56 -3.80 12.18
N GLU A 57 0.27 -5.01 12.69
CA GLU A 57 -0.73 -5.21 13.72
C GLU A 57 -0.41 -4.47 15.01
N SER A 58 0.86 -4.47 15.44
CA SER A 58 1.32 -3.75 16.63
C SER A 58 1.08 -2.24 16.52
N ILE A 59 1.39 -1.64 15.37
CA ILE A 59 1.11 -0.22 15.11
C ILE A 59 -0.40 0.03 15.17
N LEU A 60 -1.22 -0.79 14.52
CA LEU A 60 -2.68 -0.60 14.52
C LEU A 60 -3.32 -0.84 15.89
N LEU A 61 -2.72 -1.69 16.72
CA LEU A 61 -3.12 -1.91 18.12
C LEU A 61 -2.84 -0.69 19.00
N SER A 62 -1.77 0.05 18.71
CA SER A 62 -1.40 1.26 19.45
C SER A 62 -2.32 2.47 19.18
N VAL A 63 -3.13 2.44 18.12
CA VAL A 63 -4.04 3.54 17.79
C VAL A 63 -5.27 3.52 18.70
N PRO A 64 -5.50 4.57 19.52
CA PRO A 64 -6.67 4.64 20.39
C PRO A 64 -7.98 4.63 19.59
N GLU A 65 -9.02 4.04 20.17
CA GLU A 65 -10.41 4.07 19.66
C GLU A 65 -10.59 3.50 18.23
N MET A 66 -9.61 2.75 17.72
CA MET A 66 -9.74 2.06 16.44
C MET A 66 -10.64 0.83 16.58
N SER A 67 -11.74 0.79 15.82
CA SER A 67 -12.60 -0.39 15.77
C SER A 67 -11.91 -1.59 15.13
N GLU A 68 -12.29 -2.80 15.54
CA GLU A 68 -11.77 -4.05 14.99
C GLU A 68 -11.97 -4.13 13.46
N LEU A 69 -13.15 -3.71 12.97
CA LEU A 69 -13.43 -3.67 11.55
C LEU A 69 -12.44 -2.75 10.79
N ARG A 70 -12.17 -1.57 11.33
CA ARG A 70 -11.23 -0.62 10.73
C ARG A 70 -9.80 -1.18 10.77
N ARG A 71 -9.42 -1.80 11.88
CA ARG A 71 -8.11 -2.45 12.03
C ARG A 71 -7.91 -3.57 11.01
N SER A 72 -8.86 -4.50 10.92
CA SER A 72 -8.83 -5.61 9.96
C SER A 72 -8.76 -5.12 8.51
N PHE A 73 -9.54 -4.09 8.17
CA PHE A 73 -9.50 -3.47 6.85
C PHE A 73 -8.12 -2.86 6.54
N ILE A 74 -7.56 -2.04 7.44
CA ILE A 74 -6.26 -1.39 7.22
C ILE A 74 -5.13 -2.42 7.16
N SER A 75 -5.13 -3.40 8.06
CA SER A 75 -4.16 -4.50 8.07
C SER A 75 -4.15 -5.24 6.72
N THR A 76 -5.32 -5.63 6.23
CA THR A 76 -5.46 -6.32 4.94
C THR A 76 -5.01 -5.44 3.77
N LEU A 77 -5.34 -4.14 3.81
CA LEU A 77 -4.97 -3.17 2.78
C LEU A 77 -3.44 -3.00 2.72
N LEU A 78 -2.78 -2.81 3.86
CA LEU A 78 -1.33 -2.65 3.95
C LEU A 78 -0.61 -3.92 3.52
N GLY A 79 -1.03 -5.10 4.00
CA GLY A 79 -0.44 -6.36 3.60
C GLY A 79 -0.60 -6.67 2.11
N THR A 80 -1.74 -6.31 1.52
CA THR A 80 -1.98 -6.46 0.08
C THR A 80 -1.07 -5.57 -0.75
N ASN A 81 -0.96 -4.29 -0.40
CA ASN A 81 -0.08 -3.37 -1.13
C ASN A 81 1.39 -3.71 -0.94
N ARG A 82 1.82 -4.14 0.26
CA ARG A 82 3.18 -4.63 0.50
C ARG A 82 3.54 -5.76 -0.45
N ARG A 83 2.69 -6.81 -0.52
CA ARG A 83 2.91 -7.95 -1.43
C ARG A 83 3.00 -7.51 -2.89
N ARG A 84 2.17 -6.56 -3.32
CA ARG A 84 2.18 -6.06 -4.71
C ARG A 84 3.44 -5.25 -5.04
N LEU A 85 4.04 -4.57 -4.06
CA LEU A 85 5.27 -3.79 -4.25
C LEU A 85 6.53 -4.66 -4.25
N THR A 86 6.50 -5.85 -3.63
CA THR A 86 7.67 -6.71 -3.43
C THR A 86 7.64 -8.02 -4.21
N ALA A 87 6.58 -8.28 -4.97
CA ALA A 87 6.46 -9.45 -5.85
C ALA A 87 7.24 -9.24 -7.14
#